data_AF-A0A2X2Y6N6-F1
#
_entry.id   AF-A0A2X2Y6N6-F1
#
_cell.length_a   1.000
_cell.length_b   1.000
_cell.length_c   1.000
_cell.angle_alpha   90.00
_cell.angle_beta   90.00
_cell.angle_gamma   90.00
#
_symmetry.space_group_name_H-M   'P 1'
#
loop_
_entity.id
_entity.type
_entity.pdbx_description
1 polymer ?
#
loop_
_entity_poly.entity_id
_entity_poly.type
_entity_poly.pdbx_seq_one_letter_code
_entity_poly.pdbx_strand_id
1 'polypeptide(L)'
;MLLAEGATQADFEFVTPFAEDYEFTGVWTVNGEPYSFDAINQLAAIAAAVEDGNEVKLQAALDAAGITYEDETKMPEYLSALGEEGATESLEAVQKAISEIDKGAAEQADKAAAVKAVADAETQAQLLAALEANFEVVNPDWIVEYANDETNGLLSFTATDNAETDFETIQGKINAINFAKVEPEVTAANMSLDSEKVAKARILVTNWIPAGEEDEVTIKDWALDGLALEDALIAVNEAKTNSALKAALINLDNLENELLKKYEGVTIDGVTTTRTDDFDIETVKDENLTAYRTKIGNAELKNKNQRSDIQAIITQVNEGAANQAKADVLAALNKVDSKTAAADVVALLEDYKALDKETVTAEVKPAYAEAYKAEVLETYTAANPVVAINAAAVQTLVDKVNTAEDAKALLAAVNTATTAEEMSKALVALEAGQENATTFTNLTSQEKLEVAQIVIAIRDAIEAEGEAKAKEFADADAALGAVTTESTGAIAVRSAFINGVNTATDIATMRTALNNEDLFPEFFALDVTEKTEKAELVYNALLALRADDEGEEVSNFETIAEIKAAAGL
;
A
#
# COMPACT_ATOMS: atom_id res chain seq x y z
N MET A 1 33.58 -3.54 66.13
CA MET A 1 34.16 -3.95 64.85
C MET A 1 33.75 -2.89 63.81
N LEU A 2 34.68 -2.32 63.05
CA LEU A 2 34.32 -1.47 61.90
C LEU A 2 34.12 -2.41 60.71
N LEU A 3 32.90 -2.51 60.19
CA LEU A 3 32.61 -3.24 58.96
C LEU A 3 33.19 -2.45 57.79
N ALA A 4 33.87 -3.14 56.87
CA ALA A 4 34.38 -2.51 55.66
C ALA A 4 33.22 -2.08 54.76
N GLU A 5 33.40 -0.99 54.01
CA GLU A 5 32.42 -0.51 53.04
C GLU A 5 32.13 -1.60 52.00
N GLY A 6 30.85 -1.95 51.82
CA GLY A 6 30.40 -3.03 50.95
C GLY A 6 30.22 -4.40 51.63
N ALA A 7 30.45 -4.53 52.93
CA ALA A 7 30.16 -5.76 53.66
C ALA A 7 28.63 -6.01 53.74
N THR A 8 28.18 -7.17 53.29
CA THR A 8 26.77 -7.60 53.32
C THR A 8 26.43 -8.49 54.52
N GLN A 9 27.41 -8.85 55.34
CA GLN A 9 27.25 -9.64 56.57
C GLN A 9 28.13 -9.08 57.69
N ALA A 10 27.68 -9.22 58.94
CA ALA A 10 28.41 -8.88 60.15
C ALA A 10 28.19 -9.94 61.22
N ASP A 11 29.28 -10.48 61.76
CA ASP A 11 29.21 -11.45 62.87
C ASP A 11 29.45 -10.75 64.21
N PHE A 12 28.60 -11.06 65.19
CA PHE A 12 28.70 -10.54 66.55
C PHE A 12 28.94 -11.69 67.53
N GLU A 13 30.06 -11.63 68.24
CA GLU A 13 30.31 -12.53 69.36
C GLU A 13 29.72 -11.94 70.65
N PHE A 14 28.89 -12.71 71.33
CA PHE A 14 28.40 -12.34 72.66
C PHE A 14 29.54 -12.45 73.68
N VAL A 15 29.68 -11.43 74.52
CA VAL A 15 30.71 -11.36 75.58
C VAL A 15 30.59 -12.54 76.57
N THR A 16 29.39 -13.11 76.71
CA THR A 16 29.15 -14.37 77.40
C THR A 16 28.45 -15.30 76.42
N PRO A 17 29.02 -16.49 76.12
CA PRO A 17 28.38 -17.44 75.22
C PRO A 17 27.08 -17.95 75.83
N PHE A 18 26.07 -18.15 74.99
CA PHE A 18 24.88 -18.88 75.36
C PHE A 18 25.19 -20.37 75.52
N ALA A 19 24.33 -21.09 76.25
CA ALA A 19 24.39 -22.54 76.28
C ALA A 19 24.12 -23.09 74.86
N GLU A 20 24.67 -24.27 74.54
CA GLU A 20 24.53 -24.89 73.21
C GLU A 20 23.05 -25.19 72.88
N ASP A 21 22.23 -25.38 73.91
CA ASP A 21 20.78 -25.61 73.87
C ASP A 21 19.96 -24.36 74.20
N TYR A 22 20.55 -23.16 74.13
CA TYR A 22 19.84 -21.94 74.45
C TYR A 22 18.84 -21.58 73.35
N GLU A 23 17.55 -21.70 73.68
CA GLU A 23 16.46 -21.27 72.81
C GLU A 23 16.27 -19.75 72.90
N PHE A 24 16.66 -19.05 71.84
CA PHE A 24 16.37 -17.63 71.71
C PHE A 24 14.86 -17.43 71.60
N THR A 25 14.30 -16.57 72.44
CA THR A 25 12.87 -16.25 72.48
C THR A 25 12.66 -14.75 72.52
N GLY A 26 11.45 -14.31 72.19
CA GLY A 26 11.04 -12.91 72.14
C GLY A 26 11.55 -12.14 70.92
N VAL A 27 11.21 -10.85 70.88
CA VAL A 27 11.59 -9.93 69.79
C VAL A 27 12.88 -9.19 70.14
N TRP A 28 13.89 -9.37 69.31
CA TRP A 28 15.20 -8.74 69.44
C TRP A 28 15.36 -7.66 68.39
N THR A 29 15.91 -6.51 68.76
CA THR A 29 16.21 -5.45 67.79
C THR A 29 17.67 -5.50 67.39
N VAL A 30 17.94 -5.87 66.14
CA VAL A 30 19.30 -5.88 65.57
C VAL A 30 19.38 -4.75 64.55
N ASN A 31 20.30 -3.81 64.77
CA ASN A 31 20.49 -2.63 63.89
C ASN A 31 19.21 -1.81 63.62
N GLY A 32 18.30 -1.74 64.59
CA GLY A 32 17.03 -1.00 64.46
C GLY A 32 15.88 -1.80 63.85
N GLU A 33 16.12 -3.03 63.37
CA GLU A 33 15.09 -3.93 62.85
C GLU A 33 14.68 -4.98 63.90
N PRO A 34 13.37 -5.23 64.11
CA PRO A 34 12.90 -6.26 65.02
C PRO A 34 12.93 -7.65 64.36
N TYR A 35 13.51 -8.62 65.05
CA TYR A 35 13.51 -10.04 64.70
C TYR A 35 12.81 -10.83 65.81
N SER A 36 11.73 -11.54 65.46
CA SER A 36 11.02 -12.42 66.38
C SER A 36 11.64 -13.80 66.37
N PHE A 37 12.42 -14.14 67.40
CA PHE A 37 12.97 -15.49 67.51
C PHE A 37 11.88 -16.54 67.78
N ASP A 38 10.75 -16.13 68.37
CA ASP A 38 9.59 -17.00 68.53
C ASP A 38 9.03 -17.42 67.17
N ALA A 39 8.88 -16.48 66.23
CA ALA A 39 8.40 -16.78 64.87
C ALA A 39 9.42 -17.62 64.07
N ILE A 40 10.72 -17.35 64.24
CA ILE A 40 11.79 -18.13 63.62
C ILE A 40 11.76 -19.58 64.11
N ASN A 41 11.63 -19.79 65.42
CA ASN A 41 11.58 -21.13 66.01
C ASN A 41 10.29 -21.87 65.62
N GLN A 42 9.15 -21.18 65.59
CA GLN A 42 7.86 -21.73 65.13
C GLN A 42 7.95 -22.19 63.67
N LEU A 43 8.52 -21.36 62.79
CA LEU A 43 8.73 -21.70 61.39
C LEU A 43 9.70 -22.88 61.22
N ALA A 44 10.79 -22.91 61.98
CA ALA A 44 11.74 -24.02 61.97
C ALA A 44 11.10 -25.34 62.44
N ALA A 45 10.22 -25.28 63.44
CA ALA A 45 9.48 -26.46 63.91
C ALA A 45 8.50 -26.99 62.86
N ILE A 46 7.82 -26.09 62.12
CA ILE A 46 6.96 -26.45 60.99
C ILE A 46 7.79 -27.09 59.87
N ALA A 47 8.88 -26.45 59.44
CA ALA A 47 9.77 -26.95 58.40
C ALA A 47 10.37 -28.33 58.75
N ALA A 48 10.81 -28.51 60.00
CA ALA A 48 11.32 -29.80 60.47
C ALA A 48 10.24 -30.89 60.49
N ALA A 49 8.99 -30.55 60.84
CA ALA A 49 7.88 -31.50 60.79
C ALA A 49 7.50 -31.91 59.36
N VAL A 50 7.59 -30.96 58.41
CA VAL A 50 7.42 -31.21 56.97
C VAL A 50 8.53 -32.11 56.43
N GLU A 51 9.80 -31.80 56.72
CA GLU A 51 10.97 -32.60 56.30
C GLU A 51 10.90 -34.04 56.86
N ASP A 52 10.48 -34.18 58.12
CA ASP A 52 10.26 -35.48 58.78
C ASP A 52 9.04 -36.25 58.21
N GLY A 53 8.20 -35.61 57.39
CA GLY A 53 6.93 -36.16 56.91
C GLY A 53 5.97 -36.53 58.05
N ASN A 54 6.01 -35.81 59.17
CA ASN A 54 5.36 -36.21 60.41
C ASN A 54 4.13 -35.35 60.71
N GLU A 55 2.96 -35.84 60.29
CA GLU A 55 1.66 -35.17 60.45
C GLU A 55 1.36 -34.75 61.90
N VAL A 56 1.70 -35.60 62.89
CA VAL A 56 1.43 -35.30 64.32
C VAL A 56 2.34 -34.17 64.82
N LYS A 57 3.61 -34.15 64.40
CA LYS A 57 4.51 -33.03 64.71
C LYS A 57 4.10 -31.76 63.97
N LEU A 58 3.61 -31.90 62.74
CA LEU A 58 3.17 -30.77 61.93
C LEU A 58 1.97 -30.09 62.60
N GLN A 59 0.95 -30.87 62.97
CA GLN A 59 -0.22 -30.37 63.70
C GLN A 59 0.19 -29.59 64.95
N ALA A 60 1.04 -30.19 65.80
CA ALA A 60 1.52 -29.55 67.02
C ALA A 60 2.32 -28.26 66.75
N ALA A 61 3.10 -28.22 65.66
CA ALA A 61 3.88 -27.05 65.26
C ALA A 61 2.98 -25.93 64.71
N LEU A 62 1.97 -26.26 63.90
CA LEU A 62 0.97 -25.32 63.38
C LEU A 62 0.14 -24.71 64.52
N ASP A 63 -0.33 -25.53 65.47
CA ASP A 63 -1.07 -25.07 66.66
C ASP A 63 -0.22 -24.12 67.52
N ALA A 64 1.06 -24.47 67.73
CA ALA A 64 1.99 -23.65 68.49
C ALA A 64 2.35 -22.32 67.79
N ALA A 65 2.30 -22.31 66.46
CA ALA A 65 2.47 -21.11 65.64
C ALA A 65 1.18 -20.26 65.52
N GLY A 66 0.04 -20.77 65.99
CA GLY A 66 -1.25 -20.11 65.87
C GLY A 66 -1.82 -20.12 64.44
N ILE A 67 -1.35 -21.05 63.60
CA ILE A 67 -1.84 -21.23 62.23
C ILE A 67 -3.20 -21.93 62.29
N THR A 68 -4.21 -21.33 61.67
CA THR A 68 -5.56 -21.88 61.65
C THR A 68 -5.76 -22.76 60.42
N TYR A 69 -6.42 -23.90 60.60
CA TYR A 69 -6.81 -24.83 59.54
C TYR A 69 -8.20 -25.40 59.86
N GLU A 70 -8.97 -25.73 58.83
CA GLU A 70 -10.39 -26.08 59.00
C GLU A 70 -10.62 -27.51 59.50
N ASP A 71 -9.74 -28.45 59.16
CA ASP A 71 -9.93 -29.88 59.46
C ASP A 71 -8.61 -30.61 59.74
N GLU A 72 -8.48 -31.15 60.95
CA GLU A 72 -7.32 -31.95 61.39
C GLU A 72 -7.08 -33.20 60.52
N THR A 73 -8.10 -33.71 59.83
CA THR A 73 -7.98 -34.89 58.96
C THR A 73 -7.24 -34.61 57.65
N LYS A 74 -7.07 -33.33 57.28
CA LYS A 74 -6.33 -32.87 56.09
C LYS A 74 -4.83 -32.67 56.33
N MET A 75 -4.32 -33.06 57.50
CA MET A 75 -2.89 -32.98 57.81
C MET A 75 -1.96 -33.61 56.73
N PRO A 76 -2.32 -34.73 56.06
CA PRO A 76 -1.53 -35.26 54.94
C PRO A 76 -1.45 -34.31 53.72
N GLU A 77 -2.52 -33.56 53.45
CA GLU A 77 -2.63 -32.63 52.32
C GLU A 77 -1.87 -31.33 52.64
N TYR A 78 -2.01 -30.82 53.86
CA TYR A 78 -1.21 -29.69 54.34
C TYR A 78 0.29 -30.03 54.36
N LEU A 79 0.64 -31.24 54.79
CA LEU A 79 2.03 -31.71 54.78
C LEU A 79 2.62 -31.71 53.36
N SER A 80 1.84 -32.15 52.37
CA SER A 80 2.26 -32.13 50.97
C SER A 80 2.37 -30.70 50.43
N ALA A 81 1.40 -29.83 50.70
CA ALA A 81 1.41 -28.43 50.26
C ALA A 81 2.57 -27.63 50.87
N LEU A 82 2.90 -27.86 52.14
CA LEU A 82 4.03 -27.20 52.82
C LEU A 82 5.41 -27.77 52.42
N GLY A 83 5.43 -28.89 51.70
CA GLY A 83 6.65 -29.45 51.10
C GLY A 83 7.08 -28.78 49.80
N GLU A 84 6.24 -27.88 49.24
CA GLU A 84 6.57 -27.12 48.05
C GLU A 84 7.56 -25.97 48.34
N GLU A 85 8.38 -25.63 47.35
CA GLU A 85 9.37 -24.55 47.46
C GLU A 85 8.66 -23.23 47.77
N GLY A 86 9.11 -22.52 48.81
CA GLY A 86 8.53 -21.24 49.23
C GLY A 86 7.41 -21.33 50.28
N ALA A 87 6.81 -22.52 50.49
CA ALA A 87 5.63 -22.67 51.37
C ALA A 87 5.94 -22.53 52.87
N THR A 88 7.21 -22.66 53.27
CA THR A 88 7.70 -22.53 54.66
C THR A 88 8.68 -21.36 54.85
N GLU A 89 8.68 -20.37 53.94
CA GLU A 89 9.57 -19.19 54.05
C GLU A 89 9.14 -18.18 55.12
N SER A 90 7.86 -18.18 55.48
CA SER A 90 7.28 -17.34 56.53
C SER A 90 6.02 -17.99 57.10
N LEU A 91 5.60 -17.57 58.30
CA LEU A 91 4.34 -18.04 58.87
C LEU A 91 3.13 -17.62 58.02
N GLU A 92 3.21 -16.46 57.34
CA GLU A 92 2.21 -16.02 56.38
C GLU A 92 2.14 -16.93 55.14
N ALA A 93 3.28 -17.39 54.62
CA ALA A 93 3.31 -18.34 53.51
C ALA A 93 2.71 -19.70 53.92
N VAL A 94 3.01 -20.17 55.13
CA VAL A 94 2.41 -21.38 55.71
C VAL A 94 0.88 -21.25 55.83
N GLN A 95 0.39 -20.13 56.39
CA GLN A 95 -1.04 -19.88 56.51
C GLN A 95 -1.72 -19.82 55.15
N LYS A 96 -1.07 -19.21 54.14
CA LYS A 96 -1.59 -19.10 52.78
C LYS A 96 -1.74 -20.48 52.13
N ALA A 97 -0.71 -21.32 52.16
CA ALA A 97 -0.74 -22.66 51.58
C ALA A 97 -1.84 -23.54 52.20
N ILE A 98 -2.01 -23.48 53.53
CA ILE A 98 -3.08 -24.19 54.23
C ILE A 98 -4.46 -23.65 53.84
N SER A 99 -4.62 -22.32 53.78
CA SER A 99 -5.90 -21.70 53.42
C SER A 99 -6.33 -22.02 51.97
N GLU A 100 -5.37 -22.24 51.06
CA GLU A 100 -5.66 -22.64 49.67
C GLU A 100 -6.21 -24.07 49.59
N ILE A 101 -5.67 -25.01 50.38
CA ILE A 101 -6.20 -26.38 50.50
C ILE A 101 -7.61 -26.37 51.09
N ASP A 102 -7.84 -25.54 52.12
CA ASP A 102 -9.16 -25.43 52.74
C ASP A 102 -10.21 -24.80 51.81
N LYS A 103 -9.83 -23.74 51.09
CA LYS A 103 -10.69 -23.10 50.08
C LYS A 103 -11.09 -24.07 48.96
N GLY A 104 -10.15 -24.89 48.45
CA GLY A 104 -10.44 -25.85 47.37
C GLY A 104 -11.42 -26.95 47.77
N ALA A 105 -11.48 -27.34 49.05
CA ALA A 105 -12.42 -28.35 49.54
C ALA A 105 -13.85 -27.81 49.71
N ALA A 106 -13.99 -26.56 50.17
CA ALA A 106 -15.29 -25.90 50.28
C ALA A 106 -15.95 -25.67 48.91
N GLU A 107 -15.18 -25.23 47.91
CA GLU A 107 -15.66 -25.03 46.54
C GLU A 107 -16.11 -26.34 45.87
N GLN A 108 -15.45 -27.47 46.13
CA GLN A 108 -15.88 -28.79 45.66
C GLN A 108 -17.16 -29.30 46.34
N ALA A 109 -17.31 -29.05 47.65
CA ALA A 109 -18.52 -29.42 48.37
C ALA A 109 -19.75 -28.64 47.86
N ASP A 110 -19.56 -27.36 47.52
CA ASP A 110 -20.60 -26.51 46.94
C ASP A 110 -20.99 -26.97 45.52
N LYS A 111 -20.02 -27.34 44.67
CA LYS A 111 -20.28 -27.93 43.34
C LYS A 111 -21.00 -29.28 43.43
N ALA A 112 -20.62 -30.15 44.36
CA ALA A 112 -21.29 -31.43 44.57
C ALA A 112 -22.76 -31.23 45.02
N ALA A 113 -23.02 -30.25 45.88
CA ALA A 113 -24.38 -29.89 46.28
C ALA A 113 -25.20 -29.34 45.10
N ALA A 114 -24.60 -28.50 44.25
CA ALA A 114 -25.23 -27.97 43.04
C ALA A 114 -25.59 -29.09 42.04
N VAL A 115 -24.66 -29.99 41.73
CA VAL A 115 -24.88 -31.15 40.85
C VAL A 115 -25.99 -32.04 41.41
N LYS A 116 -25.94 -32.31 42.72
CA LYS A 116 -26.97 -33.11 43.38
C LYS A 116 -28.36 -32.46 43.29
N ALA A 117 -28.46 -31.14 43.45
CA ALA A 117 -29.72 -30.42 43.34
C ALA A 117 -30.33 -30.55 41.93
N VAL A 118 -29.51 -30.59 40.88
CA VAL A 118 -29.95 -30.85 39.51
C VAL A 118 -30.36 -32.31 39.31
N ALA A 119 -29.57 -33.27 39.77
CA ALA A 119 -29.86 -34.70 39.63
C ALA A 119 -31.10 -35.16 40.42
N ASP A 120 -31.36 -34.53 41.57
CA ASP A 120 -32.53 -34.83 42.41
C ASP A 120 -33.82 -34.13 41.92
N ALA A 121 -33.74 -33.27 40.89
CA ALA A 121 -34.90 -32.54 40.38
C ALA A 121 -35.85 -33.46 39.59
N GLU A 122 -37.09 -33.62 40.05
CA GLU A 122 -38.12 -34.45 39.38
C GLU A 122 -39.08 -33.63 38.49
N THR A 123 -39.06 -32.30 38.63
CA THR A 123 -39.95 -31.37 37.94
C THR A 123 -39.18 -30.18 37.37
N GLN A 124 -39.73 -29.55 36.32
CA GLN A 124 -39.19 -28.31 35.75
C GLN A 124 -39.01 -27.20 36.79
N ALA A 125 -39.91 -27.10 37.76
CA ALA A 125 -39.82 -26.08 38.81
C ALA A 125 -38.64 -26.34 39.78
N GLN A 126 -38.41 -27.60 40.15
CA GLN A 126 -37.25 -27.98 40.96
C GLN A 126 -35.95 -27.81 40.19
N LEU A 127 -35.93 -28.20 38.92
CA LEU A 127 -34.78 -28.02 38.04
C LEU A 127 -34.44 -26.53 37.91
N LEU A 128 -35.42 -25.69 37.59
CA LEU A 128 -35.19 -24.25 37.44
C LEU A 128 -34.60 -23.63 38.72
N ALA A 129 -35.16 -23.96 39.88
CA ALA A 129 -34.66 -23.47 41.16
C ALA A 129 -33.21 -23.94 41.43
N ALA A 130 -32.87 -25.18 41.06
CA ALA A 130 -31.51 -25.70 41.18
C ALA A 130 -30.54 -25.00 40.21
N LEU A 131 -30.98 -24.71 38.98
CA LEU A 131 -30.18 -24.02 37.97
C LEU A 131 -29.93 -22.56 38.35
N GLU A 132 -30.97 -21.78 38.64
CA GLU A 132 -30.86 -20.35 39.00
C GLU A 132 -30.02 -20.10 40.26
N ALA A 133 -29.98 -21.06 41.18
CA ALA A 133 -29.22 -20.93 42.42
C ALA A 133 -27.70 -21.17 42.24
N ASN A 134 -27.29 -21.94 41.24
CA ASN A 134 -25.92 -22.49 41.18
C ASN A 134 -25.20 -22.33 39.84
N PHE A 135 -25.92 -21.97 38.76
CA PHE A 135 -25.36 -21.92 37.41
C PHE A 135 -25.59 -20.56 36.76
N GLU A 136 -24.72 -20.21 35.83
CA GLU A 136 -24.75 -18.91 35.16
C GLU A 136 -25.67 -18.93 33.94
N VAL A 137 -26.13 -17.73 33.55
CA VAL A 137 -26.88 -17.46 32.31
C VAL A 137 -28.14 -18.33 32.11
N VAL A 138 -28.79 -18.74 33.19
CA VAL A 138 -30.02 -19.54 33.15
C VAL A 138 -31.21 -18.66 32.77
N ASN A 139 -31.86 -18.96 31.63
CA ASN A 139 -33.08 -18.29 31.22
C ASN A 139 -34.34 -19.08 31.63
N PRO A 140 -35.16 -18.59 32.57
CA PRO A 140 -36.33 -19.33 33.04
C PRO A 140 -37.35 -19.64 31.94
N ASP A 141 -37.43 -18.83 30.88
CA ASP A 141 -38.35 -19.05 29.76
C ASP A 141 -37.98 -20.28 28.91
N TRP A 142 -36.75 -20.81 29.05
CA TRP A 142 -36.24 -21.97 28.30
C TRP A 142 -36.20 -23.27 29.12
N ILE A 143 -36.90 -23.30 30.26
CA ILE A 143 -36.91 -24.45 31.16
C ILE A 143 -37.42 -25.75 30.52
N VAL A 144 -38.29 -25.65 29.51
CA VAL A 144 -38.81 -26.84 28.80
C VAL A 144 -37.67 -27.53 28.05
N GLU A 145 -36.81 -26.75 27.40
CA GLU A 145 -35.64 -27.23 26.67
C GLU A 145 -34.53 -27.70 27.62
N TYR A 146 -34.21 -26.93 28.66
CA TYR A 146 -33.25 -27.38 29.68
C TYR A 146 -33.66 -28.71 30.30
N ALA A 147 -34.95 -28.94 30.51
CA ALA A 147 -35.43 -30.21 31.07
C ALA A 147 -35.35 -31.37 30.08
N ASN A 148 -35.77 -31.16 28.82
CA ASN A 148 -36.19 -32.26 27.95
C ASN A 148 -35.46 -32.33 26.59
N ASP A 149 -34.48 -31.47 26.31
CA ASP A 149 -33.71 -31.59 25.06
C ASP A 149 -33.09 -32.99 24.93
N GLU A 150 -33.12 -33.57 23.73
CA GLU A 150 -32.72 -34.97 23.51
C GLU A 150 -31.24 -35.21 23.83
N THR A 151 -30.39 -34.18 23.66
CA THR A 151 -28.94 -34.28 23.87
C THR A 151 -28.53 -33.57 25.16
N ASN A 152 -29.09 -32.39 25.40
CA ASN A 152 -28.70 -31.47 26.46
C ASN A 152 -29.70 -31.42 27.63
N GLY A 153 -30.73 -32.26 27.63
CA GLY A 153 -31.70 -32.33 28.72
C GLY A 153 -31.06 -32.66 30.07
N LEU A 154 -31.53 -31.98 31.12
CA LEU A 154 -31.01 -32.05 32.48
C LEU A 154 -31.96 -32.75 33.45
N LEU A 155 -33.24 -32.91 33.13
CA LEU A 155 -34.18 -33.60 34.02
C LEU A 155 -33.92 -35.12 34.09
N SER A 156 -33.20 -35.65 33.10
CA SER A 156 -32.68 -37.03 33.10
C SER A 156 -31.18 -37.10 33.41
N PHE A 157 -30.59 -36.01 33.92
CA PHE A 157 -29.16 -35.99 34.24
C PHE A 157 -28.86 -36.94 35.38
N THR A 158 -27.82 -37.76 35.21
CA THR A 158 -27.33 -38.66 36.26
C THR A 158 -25.95 -38.20 36.67
N ALA A 159 -25.79 -37.83 37.94
CA ALA A 159 -24.49 -37.48 38.48
C ALA A 159 -23.55 -38.70 38.49
N THR A 160 -22.29 -38.44 38.23
CA THR A 160 -21.15 -39.35 38.39
C THR A 160 -20.48 -39.14 39.74
N ASP A 161 -19.44 -39.91 40.03
CA ASP A 161 -18.64 -39.72 41.25
C ASP A 161 -17.69 -38.49 41.16
N ASN A 162 -17.70 -37.75 40.04
CA ASN A 162 -16.88 -36.56 39.83
C ASN A 162 -17.74 -35.29 39.69
N ALA A 163 -17.96 -34.63 40.83
CA ALA A 163 -18.80 -33.43 40.92
C ALA A 163 -18.28 -32.24 40.08
N GLU A 164 -16.96 -32.09 39.92
CA GLU A 164 -16.37 -31.01 39.12
C GLU A 164 -16.76 -31.17 37.64
N THR A 165 -16.48 -32.36 37.08
CA THR A 165 -16.81 -32.67 35.69
C THR A 165 -18.31 -32.61 35.42
N ASP A 166 -19.13 -33.05 36.37
CA ASP A 166 -20.58 -32.96 36.24
C ASP A 166 -21.08 -31.51 36.26
N PHE A 167 -20.51 -30.66 37.14
CA PHE A 167 -20.84 -29.25 37.21
C PHE A 167 -20.54 -28.55 35.88
N GLU A 168 -19.33 -28.76 35.35
CA GLU A 168 -18.93 -28.27 34.02
C GLU A 168 -19.85 -28.81 32.91
N THR A 169 -20.24 -30.08 32.99
CA THR A 169 -21.16 -30.71 32.01
C THR A 169 -22.54 -30.06 32.06
N ILE A 170 -23.07 -29.77 33.25
CA ILE A 170 -24.37 -29.11 33.41
C ILE A 170 -24.30 -27.69 32.83
N GLN A 171 -23.27 -26.91 33.18
CA GLN A 171 -23.08 -25.56 32.62
C GLN A 171 -22.93 -25.60 31.10
N GLY A 172 -22.17 -26.56 30.56
CA GLY A 172 -22.02 -26.76 29.12
C GLY A 172 -23.35 -27.05 28.42
N LYS A 173 -24.22 -27.87 29.02
CA LYS A 173 -25.58 -28.14 28.50
C LYS A 173 -26.48 -26.90 28.51
N ILE A 174 -26.41 -26.08 29.56
CA ILE A 174 -27.13 -24.78 29.63
C ILE A 174 -26.65 -23.87 28.49
N ASN A 175 -25.33 -23.72 28.35
CA ASN A 175 -24.72 -22.87 27.32
C ASN A 175 -25.10 -23.34 25.90
N ALA A 176 -25.12 -24.66 25.65
CA ALA A 176 -25.51 -25.23 24.36
C ALA A 176 -26.97 -24.89 24.00
N ILE A 177 -27.89 -24.99 24.96
CA ILE A 177 -29.30 -24.62 24.75
C ILE A 177 -29.44 -23.13 24.54
N ASN A 178 -28.73 -22.30 25.31
CA ASN A 178 -28.71 -20.86 25.12
C ASN A 178 -28.24 -20.48 23.72
N PHE A 179 -27.12 -21.04 23.27
CA PHE A 179 -26.59 -20.82 21.94
C PHE A 179 -27.62 -21.18 20.86
N ALA A 180 -28.23 -22.37 20.95
CA ALA A 180 -29.26 -22.81 20.00
C ALA A 180 -30.51 -21.91 19.94
N LYS A 181 -30.83 -21.20 21.03
CA LYS A 181 -31.92 -20.22 21.10
C LYS A 181 -31.54 -18.84 20.57
N VAL A 182 -30.29 -18.43 20.78
CA VAL A 182 -29.80 -17.09 20.41
C VAL A 182 -29.35 -17.04 18.95
N GLU A 183 -28.69 -18.08 18.43
CA GLU A 183 -28.13 -18.13 17.08
C GLU A 183 -29.15 -17.79 15.97
N PRO A 184 -30.39 -18.32 15.98
CA PRO A 184 -31.38 -17.97 14.95
C PRO A 184 -31.74 -16.48 14.92
N GLU A 185 -31.70 -15.80 16.07
CA GLU A 185 -32.02 -14.37 16.18
C GLU A 185 -30.87 -13.51 15.67
N VAL A 186 -29.62 -13.89 15.96
CA VAL A 186 -28.42 -13.27 15.36
C VAL A 186 -28.43 -13.45 13.83
N THR A 187 -28.75 -14.65 13.36
CA THR A 187 -28.87 -14.95 11.93
C THR A 187 -29.99 -14.14 11.26
N ALA A 188 -31.12 -13.94 11.95
CA ALA A 188 -32.22 -13.13 11.43
C ALA A 188 -31.92 -11.63 11.38
N ALA A 189 -31.02 -11.15 12.26
CA ALA A 189 -30.54 -9.77 12.27
C ALA A 189 -29.48 -9.52 11.19
N ASN A 190 -28.62 -10.51 10.93
CA ASN A 190 -27.57 -10.42 9.91
C ASN A 190 -28.15 -10.09 8.52
N MET A 191 -27.56 -9.10 7.85
CA MET A 191 -27.95 -8.61 6.53
C MET A 191 -29.42 -8.17 6.44
N SER A 192 -30.07 -7.85 7.55
CA SER A 192 -31.50 -7.51 7.58
C SER A 192 -31.77 -6.03 7.37
N LEU A 193 -30.81 -5.17 7.73
CA LEU A 193 -30.99 -3.72 7.92
C LEU A 193 -32.22 -3.37 8.78
N ASP A 194 -32.53 -4.20 9.76
CA ASP A 194 -33.68 -4.07 10.65
C ASP A 194 -33.20 -3.83 12.09
N SER A 195 -33.31 -2.59 12.55
CA SER A 195 -32.84 -2.17 13.87
C SER A 195 -33.54 -2.93 15.01
N GLU A 196 -34.79 -3.36 14.82
CA GLU A 196 -35.53 -4.09 15.86
C GLU A 196 -34.97 -5.51 16.02
N LYS A 197 -34.62 -6.17 14.91
CA LYS A 197 -33.97 -7.48 14.95
C LYS A 197 -32.57 -7.41 15.53
N VAL A 198 -31.77 -6.41 15.14
CA VAL A 198 -30.43 -6.19 15.68
C VAL A 198 -30.48 -5.95 17.19
N ALA A 199 -31.40 -5.09 17.65
CA ALA A 199 -31.58 -4.82 19.07
C ALA A 199 -32.03 -6.07 19.86
N LYS A 200 -32.97 -6.85 19.32
CA LYS A 200 -33.42 -8.10 19.95
C LYS A 200 -32.29 -9.12 20.06
N ALA A 201 -31.55 -9.35 18.98
CA ALA A 201 -30.41 -10.25 18.96
C ALA A 201 -29.32 -9.80 19.96
N ARG A 202 -29.03 -8.50 20.01
CA ARG A 202 -28.04 -7.92 20.95
C ARG A 202 -28.41 -8.20 22.40
N ILE A 203 -29.66 -7.96 22.80
CA ILE A 203 -30.14 -8.25 24.16
C ILE A 203 -29.96 -9.73 24.50
N LEU A 204 -30.33 -10.62 23.58
CA LEU A 204 -30.23 -12.06 23.79
C LEU A 204 -28.77 -12.53 23.93
N VAL A 205 -27.87 -12.04 23.07
CA VAL A 205 -26.43 -12.32 23.17
C VAL A 205 -25.84 -11.80 24.48
N THR A 206 -26.16 -10.55 24.85
CA THR A 206 -25.64 -9.93 26.08
C THR A 206 -26.05 -10.71 27.33
N ASN A 207 -27.30 -11.17 27.40
CA ASN A 207 -27.84 -11.79 28.61
C ASN A 207 -27.54 -13.29 28.72
N TRP A 208 -27.50 -14.01 27.59
CA TRP A 208 -27.59 -15.48 27.62
C TRP A 208 -26.41 -16.22 26.99
N ILE A 209 -25.52 -15.52 26.29
CA ILE A 209 -24.25 -16.10 25.88
C ILE A 209 -23.21 -15.77 26.96
N PRO A 210 -22.49 -16.77 27.51
CA PRO A 210 -21.50 -16.56 28.54
C PRO A 210 -20.37 -15.64 28.04
N ALA A 211 -19.82 -14.85 28.94
CA ALA A 211 -18.54 -14.19 28.69
C ALA A 211 -17.42 -15.24 28.79
N GLY A 212 -16.34 -15.05 28.04
CA GLY A 212 -15.12 -15.85 28.20
C GLY A 212 -14.21 -15.25 29.26
N GLU A 213 -13.01 -15.81 29.35
CA GLU A 213 -11.97 -15.28 30.22
C GLU A 213 -11.51 -13.89 29.75
N GLU A 214 -10.94 -13.11 30.67
CA GLU A 214 -10.36 -11.81 30.37
C GLU A 214 -9.28 -11.97 29.28
N ASP A 215 -9.32 -11.09 28.28
CA ASP A 215 -8.44 -11.10 27.09
C ASP A 215 -8.66 -12.22 26.04
N GLU A 216 -9.67 -13.09 26.18
CA GLU A 216 -10.07 -14.04 25.13
C GLU A 216 -11.13 -13.46 24.19
N VAL A 217 -10.97 -13.68 22.89
CA VAL A 217 -11.99 -13.32 21.90
C VAL A 217 -13.03 -14.44 21.79
N THR A 218 -14.27 -14.13 22.17
CA THR A 218 -15.32 -15.15 22.33
C THR A 218 -16.37 -15.12 21.23
N ILE A 219 -17.23 -16.14 21.20
CA ILE A 219 -18.46 -16.17 20.38
C ILE A 219 -19.36 -14.96 20.72
N LYS A 220 -19.42 -14.58 21.99
CA LYS A 220 -20.19 -13.41 22.45
C LYS A 220 -19.67 -12.13 21.79
N ASP A 221 -18.36 -11.93 21.80
CA ASP A 221 -17.73 -10.77 21.16
C ASP A 221 -17.99 -10.76 19.66
N TRP A 222 -17.78 -11.91 19.00
CA TRP A 222 -18.02 -12.06 17.57
C TRP A 222 -19.46 -11.69 17.18
N ALA A 223 -20.44 -12.17 17.93
CA ALA A 223 -21.85 -11.87 17.69
C ALA A 223 -22.16 -10.38 17.93
N LEU A 224 -21.67 -9.79 19.03
CA LEU A 224 -21.91 -8.37 19.34
C LEU A 224 -21.26 -7.41 18.35
N ASP A 225 -20.06 -7.75 17.87
CA ASP A 225 -19.32 -6.98 16.86
C ASP A 225 -19.95 -7.13 15.47
N GLY A 226 -20.45 -8.33 15.13
CA GLY A 226 -21.27 -8.52 13.93
C GLY A 226 -22.53 -7.66 13.96
N LEU A 227 -23.24 -7.61 15.10
CA LEU A 227 -24.41 -6.75 15.27
C LEU A 227 -24.07 -5.25 15.26
N ALA A 228 -22.89 -4.86 15.77
CA ALA A 228 -22.41 -3.47 15.67
C ALA A 228 -22.15 -3.07 14.21
N LEU A 229 -21.68 -4.00 13.39
CA LEU A 229 -21.51 -3.78 11.97
C LEU A 229 -22.86 -3.61 11.25
N GLU A 230 -23.88 -4.38 11.63
CA GLU A 230 -25.25 -4.18 11.15
C GLU A 230 -25.80 -2.81 11.52
N ASP A 231 -25.57 -2.33 12.75
CA ASP A 231 -25.96 -0.97 13.17
C ASP A 231 -25.28 0.11 12.31
N ALA A 232 -24.00 -0.08 11.97
CA ALA A 232 -23.27 0.85 11.09
C ALA A 232 -23.86 0.86 9.67
N LEU A 233 -24.22 -0.30 9.11
CA LEU A 233 -24.89 -0.41 7.81
C LEU A 233 -26.30 0.20 7.83
N ILE A 234 -27.06 0.03 8.92
CA ILE A 234 -28.35 0.68 9.12
C ILE A 234 -28.16 2.20 9.11
N ALA A 235 -27.16 2.73 9.81
CA ALA A 235 -26.88 4.17 9.81
C ALA A 235 -26.57 4.71 8.41
N VAL A 236 -25.83 3.95 7.58
CA VAL A 236 -25.58 4.28 6.16
C VAL A 236 -26.90 4.30 5.37
N ASN A 237 -27.73 3.27 5.50
CA ASN A 237 -29.01 3.15 4.81
C ASN A 237 -30.03 4.23 5.23
N GLU A 238 -30.02 4.64 6.49
CA GLU A 238 -30.96 5.60 7.05
C GLU A 238 -30.54 7.06 6.89
N ALA A 239 -29.29 7.32 6.52
CA ALA A 239 -28.73 8.66 6.38
C ALA A 239 -29.58 9.58 5.47
N LYS A 240 -30.18 10.63 6.07
CA LYS A 240 -31.06 11.58 5.36
C LYS A 240 -30.32 12.78 4.79
N THR A 241 -29.06 13.02 5.16
CA THR A 241 -28.25 14.15 4.69
C THR A 241 -26.87 13.67 4.23
N ASN A 242 -26.19 14.46 3.39
CA ASN A 242 -24.85 14.11 2.91
C ASN A 242 -23.84 14.05 4.07
N SER A 243 -23.96 14.97 5.04
CA SER A 243 -23.10 14.95 6.24
C SER A 243 -23.36 13.72 7.11
N ALA A 244 -24.62 13.30 7.27
CA ALA A 244 -24.95 12.08 7.99
C ALA A 244 -24.43 10.83 7.27
N LEU A 245 -24.57 10.77 5.93
CA LEU A 245 -24.04 9.66 5.14
C LEU A 245 -22.52 9.59 5.26
N LYS A 246 -21.82 10.71 5.11
CA LYS A 246 -20.36 10.76 5.25
C LYS A 246 -19.90 10.26 6.63
N ALA A 247 -20.55 10.73 7.70
CA ALA A 247 -20.24 10.26 9.05
C ALA A 247 -20.50 8.75 9.22
N ALA A 248 -21.60 8.25 8.67
CA ALA A 248 -21.94 6.82 8.74
C ALA A 248 -20.93 5.95 7.96
N LEU A 249 -20.51 6.38 6.76
CA LEU A 249 -19.49 5.67 5.96
C LEU A 249 -18.12 5.66 6.66
N ILE A 250 -17.71 6.77 7.28
CA ILE A 250 -16.47 6.82 8.09
C ILE A 250 -16.55 5.87 9.29
N ASN A 251 -17.69 5.84 9.99
CA ASN A 251 -17.86 4.95 11.13
C ASN A 251 -17.87 3.47 10.70
N LEU A 252 -18.46 3.16 9.54
CA LEU A 252 -18.46 1.81 8.97
C LEU A 252 -17.02 1.34 8.68
N ASP A 253 -16.22 2.18 8.02
CA ASP A 253 -14.81 1.91 7.70
C ASP A 253 -13.95 1.73 8.96
N ASN A 254 -14.06 2.65 9.92
CA ASN A 254 -13.31 2.56 11.18
C ASN A 254 -13.63 1.27 11.94
N LEU A 255 -14.91 0.91 12.02
CA LEU A 255 -15.34 -0.31 12.68
C LEU A 255 -14.84 -1.55 11.93
N GLU A 256 -14.94 -1.57 10.60
CA GLU A 256 -14.40 -2.66 9.80
C GLU A 256 -12.91 -2.87 10.05
N ASN A 257 -12.11 -1.80 9.98
CA ASN A 257 -10.68 -1.83 10.23
C ASN A 257 -10.33 -2.31 11.65
N GLU A 258 -11.07 -1.85 12.66
CA GLU A 258 -10.93 -2.33 14.03
C GLU A 258 -11.19 -3.84 14.14
N LEU A 259 -12.27 -4.31 13.53
CA LEU A 259 -12.66 -5.72 13.59
C LEU A 259 -11.74 -6.61 12.77
N LEU A 260 -11.22 -6.15 11.62
CA LEU A 260 -10.20 -6.88 10.86
C LEU A 260 -8.98 -7.16 11.73
N LYS A 261 -8.51 -6.14 12.46
CA LYS A 261 -7.37 -6.27 13.37
C LYS A 261 -7.69 -7.16 14.57
N LYS A 262 -8.89 -7.02 15.16
CA LYS A 262 -9.32 -7.81 16.33
C LYS A 262 -9.36 -9.31 16.02
N TYR A 263 -9.77 -9.67 14.81
CA TYR A 263 -9.99 -11.07 14.42
C TYR A 263 -8.89 -11.68 13.53
N GLU A 264 -7.79 -10.95 13.29
CA GLU A 264 -6.69 -11.44 12.48
C GLU A 264 -6.03 -12.68 13.10
N GLY A 265 -6.16 -13.83 12.43
CA GLY A 265 -5.59 -15.11 12.91
C GLY A 265 -6.29 -15.70 14.14
N VAL A 266 -7.41 -15.13 14.57
CA VAL A 266 -8.17 -15.61 15.73
C VAL A 266 -9.01 -16.83 15.36
N THR A 267 -8.97 -17.85 16.21
CA THR A 267 -9.78 -19.07 16.11
C THR A 267 -10.83 -19.06 17.22
N ILE A 268 -12.11 -19.11 16.84
CA ILE A 268 -13.25 -19.14 17.76
C ILE A 268 -13.92 -20.50 17.57
N ASP A 269 -13.99 -21.28 18.65
CA ASP A 269 -14.61 -22.63 18.65
C ASP A 269 -14.08 -23.55 17.53
N GLY A 270 -12.75 -23.57 17.35
CA GLY A 270 -12.08 -24.36 16.33
C GLY A 270 -12.19 -23.84 14.90
N VAL A 271 -12.87 -22.70 14.68
CA VAL A 271 -12.99 -22.04 13.37
C VAL A 271 -12.11 -20.80 13.32
N THR A 272 -11.09 -20.82 12.45
CA THR A 272 -10.30 -19.61 12.16
C THR A 272 -11.15 -18.63 11.39
N THR A 273 -11.43 -17.48 12.01
CA THR A 273 -12.21 -16.44 11.38
C THR A 273 -11.39 -15.73 10.31
N THR A 274 -12.02 -15.42 9.17
CA THR A 274 -11.42 -14.59 8.13
C THR A 274 -12.36 -13.43 7.86
N ARG A 275 -11.85 -12.21 8.04
CA ARG A 275 -12.54 -10.99 7.63
C ARG A 275 -11.78 -10.40 6.46
N THR A 276 -12.53 -10.02 5.43
CA THR A 276 -12.02 -9.27 4.28
C THR A 276 -12.34 -7.80 4.47
N ASP A 277 -11.45 -6.96 3.94
CA ASP A 277 -11.65 -5.53 3.81
C ASP A 277 -12.57 -5.30 2.60
N ASP A 278 -13.85 -5.07 2.88
CA ASP A 278 -14.92 -5.02 1.86
C ASP A 278 -15.34 -3.58 1.50
N PHE A 279 -14.84 -2.57 2.22
CA PHE A 279 -15.20 -1.17 2.05
C PHE A 279 -13.98 -0.26 2.19
N ASP A 280 -13.84 0.70 1.26
CA ASP A 280 -12.72 1.63 1.23
C ASP A 280 -13.24 3.08 1.24
N ILE A 281 -13.09 3.74 2.38
CA ILE A 281 -13.48 5.14 2.55
C ILE A 281 -12.72 6.10 1.63
N GLU A 282 -11.51 5.76 1.15
CA GLU A 282 -10.73 6.60 0.23
C GLU A 282 -11.41 6.75 -1.13
N THR A 283 -12.27 5.79 -1.51
CA THR A 283 -13.06 5.87 -2.74
C THR A 283 -14.24 6.84 -2.65
N VAL A 284 -14.63 7.29 -1.44
CA VAL A 284 -15.78 8.16 -1.22
C VAL A 284 -15.43 9.61 -1.57
N LYS A 285 -16.12 10.16 -2.57
CA LYS A 285 -15.95 11.55 -3.03
C LYS A 285 -17.08 12.45 -2.51
N ASP A 286 -16.72 13.58 -1.89
CA ASP A 286 -17.69 14.50 -1.28
C ASP A 286 -18.69 15.05 -2.30
N GLU A 287 -18.24 15.34 -3.52
CA GLU A 287 -19.06 15.80 -4.64
C GLU A 287 -20.16 14.80 -5.04
N ASN A 288 -19.95 13.50 -4.74
CA ASN A 288 -20.85 12.41 -5.14
C ASN A 288 -21.79 11.94 -4.02
N LEU A 289 -21.70 12.49 -2.80
CA LEU A 289 -22.51 12.07 -1.63
C LEU A 289 -24.03 12.08 -1.90
N THR A 290 -24.53 13.07 -2.64
CA THR A 290 -25.95 13.13 -3.00
C THR A 290 -26.36 11.94 -3.87
N ALA A 291 -25.51 11.55 -4.82
CA ALA A 291 -25.75 10.45 -5.73
C ALA A 291 -25.62 9.10 -5.02
N TYR A 292 -24.62 8.93 -4.14
CA TYR A 292 -24.51 7.74 -3.28
C TYR A 292 -25.78 7.56 -2.44
N ARG A 293 -26.18 8.59 -1.69
CA ARG A 293 -27.38 8.55 -0.83
C ARG A 293 -28.64 8.17 -1.62
N THR A 294 -28.79 8.74 -2.82
CA THR A 294 -29.94 8.45 -3.69
C THR A 294 -29.92 7.00 -4.18
N LYS A 295 -28.74 6.49 -4.59
CA LYS A 295 -28.59 5.11 -5.04
C LYS A 295 -28.80 4.10 -3.90
N ILE A 296 -28.22 4.33 -2.73
CA ILE A 296 -28.42 3.50 -1.53
C ILE A 296 -29.90 3.48 -1.14
N GLY A 297 -30.56 4.65 -1.11
CA GLY A 297 -31.98 4.76 -0.77
C GLY A 297 -32.90 4.00 -1.74
N ASN A 298 -32.53 3.92 -3.02
CA ASN A 298 -33.30 3.24 -4.06
C ASN A 298 -32.90 1.77 -4.30
N ALA A 299 -31.76 1.32 -3.78
CA ALA A 299 -31.29 -0.04 -3.95
C ALA A 299 -32.19 -1.05 -3.22
N GLU A 300 -32.41 -2.20 -3.85
CA GLU A 300 -33.06 -3.36 -3.21
C GLU A 300 -32.23 -3.80 -1.99
N LEU A 301 -32.89 -4.35 -0.97
CA LEU A 301 -32.26 -4.73 0.31
C LEU A 301 -30.96 -5.54 0.12
N LYS A 302 -31.00 -6.59 -0.71
CA LYS A 302 -29.87 -7.48 -1.01
C LYS A 302 -28.68 -6.83 -1.74
N ASN A 303 -28.81 -5.57 -2.15
CA ASN A 303 -27.78 -4.82 -2.89
C ASN A 303 -27.32 -3.61 -2.05
N LYS A 304 -27.50 -3.65 -0.73
CA LYS A 304 -27.07 -2.59 0.21
C LYS A 304 -26.94 -3.05 1.66
N ASN A 305 -27.17 -4.33 1.94
CA ASN A 305 -27.16 -4.90 3.28
C ASN A 305 -25.80 -5.49 3.65
N GLN A 306 -24.79 -5.32 2.78
CA GLN A 306 -23.41 -5.66 3.03
C GLN A 306 -22.50 -4.48 2.72
N ARG A 307 -21.29 -4.49 3.31
CA ARG A 307 -20.25 -3.50 3.04
C ARG A 307 -19.82 -3.47 1.58
N SER A 308 -19.60 -4.65 0.99
CA SER A 308 -19.27 -4.83 -0.42
C SER A 308 -20.35 -4.29 -1.36
N ASP A 309 -21.62 -4.37 -0.96
CA ASP A 309 -22.72 -3.75 -1.72
C ASP A 309 -22.65 -2.23 -1.70
N ILE A 310 -22.38 -1.64 -0.54
CA ILE A 310 -22.22 -0.19 -0.39
C ILE A 310 -21.01 0.28 -1.21
N GLN A 311 -19.89 -0.46 -1.15
CA GLN A 311 -18.70 -0.20 -1.96
C GLN A 311 -19.03 -0.28 -3.45
N ALA A 312 -19.79 -1.28 -3.90
CA ALA A 312 -20.22 -1.41 -5.29
C ALA A 312 -21.08 -0.22 -5.74
N ILE A 313 -21.97 0.30 -4.89
CA ILE A 313 -22.75 1.52 -5.18
C ILE A 313 -21.82 2.74 -5.33
N ILE A 314 -20.84 2.91 -4.44
CA ILE A 314 -19.88 4.01 -4.49
C ILE A 314 -19.06 3.96 -5.78
N THR A 315 -18.48 2.79 -6.09
CA THR A 315 -17.72 2.56 -7.33
C THR A 315 -18.57 2.89 -8.56
N GLN A 316 -19.80 2.38 -8.65
CA GLN A 316 -20.69 2.63 -9.78
C GLN A 316 -21.04 4.13 -9.93
N VAL A 317 -21.28 4.84 -8.83
CA VAL A 317 -21.57 6.28 -8.88
C VAL A 317 -20.33 7.07 -9.31
N ASN A 318 -19.14 6.70 -8.82
CA ASN A 318 -17.88 7.32 -9.21
C ASN A 318 -17.58 7.14 -10.69
N GLU A 319 -17.71 5.92 -11.21
CA GLU A 319 -17.56 5.62 -12.63
C GLU A 319 -18.58 6.39 -13.46
N GLY A 320 -19.84 6.43 -13.02
CA GLY A 320 -20.89 7.21 -13.67
C GLY A 320 -20.57 8.71 -13.75
N ALA A 321 -20.07 9.30 -12.66
CA ALA A 321 -19.66 10.70 -12.61
C ALA A 321 -18.45 10.98 -13.52
N ALA A 322 -17.45 10.10 -13.52
CA ALA A 322 -16.29 10.23 -14.40
C ALA A 322 -16.68 10.14 -15.88
N ASN A 323 -17.56 9.19 -16.24
CA ASN A 323 -18.08 9.06 -17.59
C ASN A 323 -18.91 10.27 -18.02
N GLN A 324 -19.70 10.86 -17.12
CA GLN A 324 -20.45 12.08 -17.41
C GLN A 324 -19.49 13.26 -17.65
N ALA A 325 -18.44 13.42 -16.83
CA ALA A 325 -17.45 14.47 -17.04
C ALA A 325 -16.75 14.35 -18.40
N LYS A 326 -16.37 13.12 -18.82
CA LYS A 326 -15.85 12.84 -20.17
C LYS A 326 -16.84 13.28 -21.25
N ALA A 327 -18.12 12.89 -21.09
CA ALA A 327 -19.17 13.24 -22.04
C ALA A 327 -19.41 14.76 -22.14
N ASP A 328 -19.32 15.49 -21.01
CA ASP A 328 -19.49 16.94 -20.97
C ASP A 328 -18.35 17.66 -21.70
N VAL A 329 -17.10 17.22 -21.51
CA VAL A 329 -15.94 17.76 -22.25
C VAL A 329 -16.05 17.47 -23.74
N LEU A 330 -16.44 16.25 -24.14
CA LEU A 330 -16.70 15.93 -25.54
C LEU A 330 -17.84 16.79 -26.12
N ALA A 331 -18.91 17.03 -25.35
CA ALA A 331 -20.00 17.89 -25.77
C ALA A 331 -19.57 19.36 -25.92
N ALA A 332 -18.60 19.82 -25.12
CA ALA A 332 -18.00 21.15 -25.25
C ALA A 332 -17.08 21.23 -26.48
N LEU A 333 -16.25 20.22 -26.74
CA LEU A 333 -15.44 20.11 -27.97
C LEU A 333 -16.32 20.12 -29.23
N ASN A 334 -17.43 19.39 -29.23
CA ASN A 334 -18.43 19.39 -30.31
C ASN A 334 -19.25 20.71 -30.41
N LYS A 335 -19.00 21.71 -29.58
CA LYS A 335 -19.60 23.05 -29.65
C LYS A 335 -18.58 24.14 -29.95
N VAL A 336 -17.31 23.79 -30.14
CA VAL A 336 -16.26 24.72 -30.53
C VAL A 336 -16.65 25.37 -31.86
N ASP A 337 -16.56 26.69 -31.92
CA ASP A 337 -16.85 27.48 -33.11
C ASP A 337 -15.74 28.50 -33.40
N SER A 338 -15.91 29.28 -34.47
CA SER A 338 -14.94 30.32 -34.86
C SER A 338 -14.65 31.36 -33.76
N LYS A 339 -15.56 31.54 -32.79
CA LYS A 339 -15.45 32.51 -31.69
C LYS A 339 -14.82 31.91 -30.42
N THR A 340 -14.82 30.58 -30.27
CA THR A 340 -14.11 29.92 -29.16
C THR A 340 -12.63 30.30 -29.17
N ALA A 341 -12.03 30.65 -28.03
CA ALA A 341 -10.61 30.98 -28.01
C ALA A 341 -9.77 29.71 -28.19
N ALA A 342 -8.62 29.81 -28.87
CA ALA A 342 -7.74 28.66 -29.07
C ALA A 342 -7.23 28.08 -27.74
N ALA A 343 -7.00 28.93 -26.74
CA ALA A 343 -6.65 28.51 -25.38
C ALA A 343 -7.77 27.70 -24.71
N ASP A 344 -9.05 28.00 -24.97
CA ASP A 344 -10.17 27.22 -24.42
C ASP A 344 -10.20 25.81 -25.04
N VAL A 345 -9.86 25.69 -26.33
CA VAL A 345 -9.75 24.38 -27.00
C VAL A 345 -8.63 23.54 -26.38
N VAL A 346 -7.48 24.14 -26.10
CA VAL A 346 -6.37 23.47 -25.40
C VAL A 346 -6.84 22.97 -24.03
N ALA A 347 -7.48 23.84 -23.24
CA ALA A 347 -7.99 23.45 -21.92
C ALA A 347 -8.98 22.27 -21.99
N LEU A 348 -9.88 22.25 -22.98
CA LEU A 348 -10.81 21.13 -23.18
C LEU A 348 -10.09 19.82 -23.55
N LEU A 349 -9.04 19.87 -24.37
CA LEU A 349 -8.25 18.69 -24.72
C LEU A 349 -7.44 18.18 -23.51
N GLU A 350 -6.87 19.10 -22.72
CA GLU A 350 -6.16 18.78 -21.47
C GLU A 350 -7.11 18.18 -20.42
N ASP A 351 -8.30 18.76 -20.24
CA ASP A 351 -9.34 18.24 -19.36
C ASP A 351 -9.76 16.82 -19.76
N TYR A 352 -10.00 16.58 -21.07
CA TYR A 352 -10.32 15.25 -21.56
C TYR A 352 -9.18 14.26 -21.31
N LYS A 353 -7.93 14.66 -21.59
CA LYS A 353 -6.75 13.84 -21.30
C LYS A 353 -6.65 13.51 -19.81
N ALA A 354 -6.87 14.48 -18.92
CA ALA A 354 -6.81 14.25 -17.48
C ALA A 354 -7.86 13.23 -17.00
N LEU A 355 -9.03 13.22 -17.63
CA LEU A 355 -10.11 12.27 -17.38
C LEU A 355 -9.89 10.88 -18.03
N ASP A 356 -9.14 10.80 -19.13
CA ASP A 356 -9.02 9.60 -19.97
C ASP A 356 -7.56 9.30 -20.41
N LYS A 357 -6.64 9.29 -19.45
CA LYS A 357 -5.19 9.12 -19.67
C LYS A 357 -4.80 7.81 -20.37
N GLU A 358 -5.64 6.78 -20.27
CA GLU A 358 -5.42 5.49 -20.94
C GLU A 358 -5.67 5.57 -22.44
N THR A 359 -6.68 6.35 -22.86
CA THR A 359 -7.03 6.53 -24.27
C THR A 359 -6.22 7.66 -24.91
N VAL A 360 -5.99 8.76 -24.18
CA VAL A 360 -5.27 9.93 -24.69
C VAL A 360 -3.88 10.01 -24.05
N THR A 361 -2.88 9.48 -24.75
CA THR A 361 -1.49 9.41 -24.29
C THR A 361 -0.68 10.61 -24.75
N ALA A 362 -0.96 11.16 -25.93
CA ALA A 362 -0.22 12.30 -26.49
C ALA A 362 -0.39 13.56 -25.66
N GLU A 363 0.69 14.31 -25.49
CA GLU A 363 0.68 15.59 -24.78
C GLU A 363 0.01 16.68 -25.63
N VAL A 364 -0.90 17.44 -25.02
CA VAL A 364 -1.47 18.63 -25.64
C VAL A 364 -0.45 19.74 -25.46
N LYS A 365 0.06 20.29 -26.56
CA LYS A 365 1.11 21.32 -26.55
C LYS A 365 0.48 22.70 -26.69
N PRO A 366 0.47 23.56 -25.65
CA PRO A 366 -0.19 24.87 -25.71
C PRO A 366 0.33 25.78 -26.83
N ALA A 367 1.57 25.59 -27.28
CA ALA A 367 2.15 26.30 -28.43
C ALA A 367 1.38 26.06 -29.75
N TYR A 368 0.60 24.98 -29.85
CA TYR A 368 -0.17 24.58 -31.04
C TYR A 368 -1.66 24.93 -30.93
N ALA A 369 -2.03 25.83 -30.02
CA ALA A 369 -3.43 26.17 -29.73
C ALA A 369 -4.26 26.49 -30.98
N GLU A 370 -3.75 27.34 -31.88
CA GLU A 370 -4.47 27.72 -33.11
C GLU A 370 -4.63 26.54 -34.07
N ALA A 371 -3.65 25.64 -34.14
CA ALA A 371 -3.71 24.44 -34.95
C ALA A 371 -4.73 23.44 -34.40
N TYR A 372 -4.78 23.23 -33.08
CA TYR A 372 -5.84 22.42 -32.46
C TYR A 372 -7.23 22.99 -32.71
N LYS A 373 -7.41 24.32 -32.56
CA LYS A 373 -8.69 24.96 -32.86
C LYS A 373 -9.09 24.76 -34.32
N ALA A 374 -8.16 24.94 -35.25
CA ALA A 374 -8.41 24.73 -36.67
C ALA A 374 -8.82 23.27 -36.96
N GLU A 375 -8.13 22.30 -36.39
CA GLU A 375 -8.43 20.88 -36.57
C GLU A 375 -9.78 20.47 -35.96
N VAL A 376 -10.12 21.00 -34.77
CA VAL A 376 -11.44 20.79 -34.16
C VAL A 376 -12.54 21.37 -35.05
N LEU A 377 -12.34 22.56 -35.61
CA LEU A 377 -13.29 23.20 -36.54
C LEU A 377 -13.40 22.48 -37.89
N GLU A 378 -12.31 21.91 -38.40
CA GLU A 378 -12.32 21.11 -39.63
C GLU A 378 -13.08 19.80 -39.41
N THR A 379 -12.85 19.17 -38.27
CA THR A 379 -13.61 17.99 -37.82
C THR A 379 -15.10 18.32 -37.60
N TYR A 380 -15.41 19.59 -37.27
CA TYR A 380 -16.76 20.11 -37.01
C TYR A 380 -17.19 21.22 -37.99
N THR A 381 -17.64 20.87 -39.20
CA THR A 381 -18.25 21.89 -40.08
C THR A 381 -19.77 21.96 -39.92
N ALA A 382 -20.28 23.16 -39.56
CA ALA A 382 -21.70 23.42 -39.28
C ALA A 382 -22.68 23.17 -40.45
N ALA A 383 -22.19 22.87 -41.65
CA ALA A 383 -23.00 22.55 -42.82
C ALA A 383 -23.21 21.03 -43.04
N ASN A 384 -22.42 20.18 -42.37
CA ASN A 384 -22.53 18.71 -42.37
C ASN A 384 -21.74 18.20 -41.15
N PRO A 385 -22.35 17.67 -40.07
CA PRO A 385 -21.58 17.09 -38.97
C PRO A 385 -20.87 15.84 -39.48
N VAL A 386 -19.59 15.96 -39.88
CA VAL A 386 -18.89 14.87 -40.57
C VAL A 386 -18.60 13.72 -39.61
N VAL A 387 -18.22 13.96 -38.34
CA VAL A 387 -18.23 12.95 -37.27
C VAL A 387 -18.26 13.70 -35.92
N ALA A 388 -19.10 13.30 -34.97
CA ALA A 388 -19.00 13.85 -33.61
C ALA A 388 -17.65 13.45 -32.98
N ILE A 389 -16.93 14.39 -32.39
CA ILE A 389 -15.69 14.11 -31.66
C ILE A 389 -16.04 13.16 -30.52
N ASN A 390 -15.48 11.96 -30.57
CA ASN A 390 -15.59 10.92 -29.57
C ASN A 390 -14.21 10.65 -28.94
N ALA A 391 -14.15 9.73 -27.98
CA ALA A 391 -12.92 9.41 -27.25
C ALA A 391 -11.72 9.11 -28.17
N ALA A 392 -11.90 8.27 -29.20
CA ALA A 392 -10.83 7.90 -30.13
C ALA A 392 -10.39 9.08 -31.00
N ALA A 393 -11.34 9.95 -31.39
CA ALA A 393 -11.05 11.12 -32.21
C ALA A 393 -10.15 12.14 -31.49
N VAL A 394 -10.20 12.24 -30.16
CA VAL A 394 -9.35 13.17 -29.40
C VAL A 394 -7.88 12.82 -29.56
N GLN A 395 -7.50 11.54 -29.38
CA GLN A 395 -6.11 11.11 -29.54
C GLN A 395 -5.63 11.34 -30.98
N THR A 396 -6.42 10.94 -31.98
CA THR A 396 -6.08 11.17 -33.40
C THR A 396 -5.89 12.65 -33.73
N LEU A 397 -6.74 13.52 -33.18
CA LEU A 397 -6.64 14.97 -33.38
C LEU A 397 -5.35 15.52 -32.77
N VAL A 398 -5.04 15.14 -31.53
CA VAL A 398 -3.84 15.60 -30.84
C VAL A 398 -2.58 15.13 -31.56
N ASP A 399 -2.53 13.86 -31.97
CA ASP A 399 -1.41 13.30 -32.74
C ASP A 399 -1.24 14.02 -34.07
N LYS A 400 -2.32 14.17 -34.85
CA LYS A 400 -2.28 14.82 -36.17
C LYS A 400 -1.71 16.24 -36.08
N VAL A 401 -2.20 17.03 -35.13
CA VAL A 401 -1.73 18.41 -34.94
C VAL A 401 -0.30 18.42 -34.44
N ASN A 402 0.05 17.58 -33.46
CA ASN A 402 1.41 17.50 -32.95
C ASN A 402 2.41 17.16 -34.04
N THR A 403 2.16 16.09 -34.80
CA THR A 403 3.02 15.68 -35.91
C THR A 403 3.18 16.78 -36.96
N ALA A 404 2.08 17.45 -37.35
CA ALA A 404 2.13 18.51 -38.35
C ALA A 404 2.90 19.74 -37.87
N GLU A 405 2.66 20.19 -36.64
CA GLU A 405 3.33 21.38 -36.09
C GLU A 405 4.79 21.09 -35.67
N ASP A 406 5.09 19.89 -35.18
CA ASP A 406 6.47 19.44 -34.95
C ASP A 406 7.26 19.45 -36.28
N ALA A 407 6.69 18.92 -37.37
CA ALA A 407 7.33 18.94 -38.68
C ALA A 407 7.60 20.36 -39.19
N LYS A 408 6.65 21.29 -38.99
CA LYS A 408 6.85 22.71 -39.32
C LYS A 408 7.95 23.35 -38.48
N ALA A 409 8.00 23.05 -37.18
CA ALA A 409 9.02 23.58 -36.27
C ALA A 409 10.42 23.08 -36.64
N LEU A 410 10.55 21.79 -37.02
CA LEU A 410 11.81 21.21 -37.50
C LEU A 410 12.29 21.88 -38.79
N LEU A 411 11.40 22.07 -39.77
CA LEU A 411 11.73 22.78 -41.01
C LEU A 411 12.11 24.25 -40.75
N ALA A 412 11.38 24.93 -39.86
CA ALA A 412 11.69 26.30 -39.48
C ALA A 412 13.08 26.42 -38.84
N ALA A 413 13.51 25.43 -38.03
CA ALA A 413 14.86 25.40 -37.48
C ALA A 413 15.93 25.30 -38.58
N VAL A 414 15.70 24.50 -39.63
CA VAL A 414 16.59 24.41 -40.79
C VAL A 414 16.62 25.72 -41.57
N ASN A 415 15.46 26.33 -41.82
CA ASN A 415 15.38 27.58 -42.58
C ASN A 415 15.96 28.79 -41.83
N THR A 416 15.96 28.78 -40.50
CA THR A 416 16.48 29.88 -39.67
C THR A 416 17.94 29.71 -39.26
N ALA A 417 18.53 28.52 -39.41
CA ALA A 417 19.91 28.26 -39.02
C ALA A 417 20.90 29.17 -39.77
N THR A 418 21.82 29.80 -39.04
CA THR A 418 22.78 30.76 -39.61
C THR A 418 24.22 30.25 -39.61
N THR A 419 24.52 29.25 -38.78
CA THR A 419 25.85 28.61 -38.72
C THR A 419 25.78 27.13 -39.07
N ALA A 420 26.93 26.55 -39.44
CA ALA A 420 27.04 25.13 -39.72
C ALA A 420 26.63 24.26 -38.51
N GLU A 421 26.91 24.70 -37.29
CA GLU A 421 26.49 24.01 -36.06
C GLU A 421 24.97 24.03 -35.88
N GLU A 422 24.34 25.19 -36.06
CA GLU A 422 22.88 25.34 -35.97
C GLU A 422 22.19 24.50 -37.04
N MET A 423 22.68 24.56 -38.27
CA MET A 423 22.15 23.81 -39.40
C MET A 423 22.35 22.31 -39.20
N SER A 424 23.53 21.87 -38.77
CA SER A 424 23.81 20.47 -38.47
C SER A 424 22.84 19.93 -37.43
N LYS A 425 22.63 20.66 -36.33
CA LYS A 425 21.67 20.28 -35.29
C LYS A 425 20.22 20.24 -35.82
N ALA A 426 19.82 21.22 -36.62
CA ALA A 426 18.49 21.27 -37.21
C ALA A 426 18.25 20.12 -38.19
N LEU A 427 19.24 19.77 -39.03
CA LEU A 427 19.16 18.65 -39.96
C LEU A 427 19.10 17.30 -39.25
N VAL A 428 19.89 17.10 -38.18
CA VAL A 428 19.77 15.88 -37.35
C VAL A 428 18.36 15.76 -36.76
N ALA A 429 17.80 16.85 -36.24
CA ALA A 429 16.45 16.84 -35.69
C ALA A 429 15.38 16.62 -36.77
N LEU A 430 15.53 17.24 -37.94
CA LEU A 430 14.62 17.06 -39.08
C LEU A 430 14.62 15.60 -39.56
N GLU A 431 15.79 15.02 -39.76
CA GLU A 431 15.98 13.63 -40.17
C GLU A 431 15.40 12.64 -39.16
N ALA A 432 15.62 12.87 -37.87
CA ALA A 432 15.02 12.06 -36.81
C ALA A 432 13.48 12.15 -36.76
N GLY A 433 12.91 13.24 -37.29
CA GLY A 433 11.46 13.45 -37.40
C GLY A 433 10.82 12.85 -38.65
N GLN A 434 11.58 12.22 -39.53
CA GLN A 434 11.07 11.54 -40.73
C GLN A 434 11.20 10.01 -40.61
N GLU A 435 10.28 9.26 -41.21
CA GLU A 435 10.31 7.77 -41.18
C GLU A 435 11.52 7.18 -41.95
N ASN A 436 12.14 7.96 -42.84
CA ASN A 436 13.29 7.56 -43.63
C ASN A 436 14.53 8.35 -43.19
N ALA A 437 15.33 7.75 -42.29
CA ALA A 437 16.65 8.28 -41.95
C ALA A 437 17.51 8.36 -43.22
N THR A 438 18.14 9.52 -43.43
CA THR A 438 19.13 9.70 -44.47
C THR A 438 20.49 9.15 -44.03
N THR A 439 21.53 9.38 -44.83
CA THR A 439 22.91 9.05 -44.44
C THR A 439 23.57 10.13 -43.58
N PHE A 440 22.92 11.29 -43.38
CA PHE A 440 23.53 12.43 -42.69
C PHE A 440 23.80 12.15 -41.21
N THR A 441 22.86 11.52 -40.48
CA THR A 441 23.10 11.14 -39.07
C THR A 441 24.29 10.19 -38.89
N ASN A 442 24.69 9.44 -39.92
CA ASN A 442 25.81 8.49 -39.87
C ASN A 442 27.18 9.13 -40.11
N LEU A 443 27.23 10.38 -40.55
CA LEU A 443 28.48 11.13 -40.72
C LEU A 443 29.14 11.45 -39.38
N THR A 444 30.46 11.59 -39.38
CA THR A 444 31.19 12.08 -38.20
C THR A 444 30.82 13.54 -37.90
N SER A 445 31.15 14.04 -36.70
CA SER A 445 30.83 15.41 -36.30
C SER A 445 31.39 16.46 -37.26
N GLN A 446 32.63 16.28 -37.74
CA GLN A 446 33.26 17.22 -38.67
C GLN A 446 32.59 17.17 -40.05
N GLU A 447 32.28 15.97 -40.54
CA GLU A 447 31.58 15.79 -41.81
C GLU A 447 30.18 16.42 -41.80
N LYS A 448 29.46 16.31 -40.67
CA LYS A 448 28.16 16.95 -40.50
C LYS A 448 28.24 18.47 -40.60
N LEU A 449 29.29 19.09 -40.05
CA LEU A 449 29.49 20.54 -40.15
C LEU A 449 29.79 20.96 -41.59
N GLU A 450 30.65 20.21 -42.29
CA GLU A 450 30.96 20.47 -43.70
C GLU A 450 29.72 20.35 -44.59
N VAL A 451 28.94 19.28 -44.42
CA VAL A 451 27.67 19.09 -45.14
C VAL A 451 26.67 20.18 -44.78
N ALA A 452 26.53 20.53 -43.50
CA ALA A 452 25.63 21.59 -43.06
C ALA A 452 26.00 22.96 -43.66
N GLN A 453 27.29 23.27 -43.79
CA GLN A 453 27.75 24.49 -44.44
C GLN A 453 27.35 24.52 -45.93
N ILE A 454 27.43 23.39 -46.62
CA ILE A 454 26.98 23.26 -48.02
C ILE A 454 25.46 23.41 -48.12
N VAL A 455 24.69 22.83 -47.19
CA VAL A 455 23.23 22.97 -47.14
C VAL A 455 22.82 24.43 -46.93
N ILE A 456 23.55 25.20 -46.10
CA ILE A 456 23.33 26.65 -45.97
C ILE A 456 23.53 27.33 -47.33
N ALA A 457 24.59 27.01 -48.07
CA ALA A 457 24.82 27.60 -49.38
C ALA A 457 23.72 27.22 -50.39
N ILE A 458 23.28 25.95 -50.40
CA ILE A 458 22.17 25.48 -51.24
C ILE A 458 20.88 26.25 -50.90
N ARG A 459 20.55 26.35 -49.60
CA ARG A 459 19.39 27.11 -49.12
C ARG A 459 19.47 28.57 -49.54
N ASP A 460 20.59 29.22 -49.29
CA ASP A 460 20.78 30.66 -49.52
C ASP A 460 20.79 31.04 -51.01
N ALA A 461 21.03 30.06 -51.90
CA ALA A 461 20.92 30.19 -53.34
C ALA A 461 19.47 30.07 -53.87
N ILE A 462 18.49 29.69 -53.03
CA ILE A 462 17.08 29.62 -53.42
C ILE A 462 16.56 31.06 -53.67
N GLU A 463 16.18 31.33 -54.91
CA GLU A 463 15.51 32.57 -55.32
C GLU A 463 14.00 32.47 -55.09
N ALA A 464 13.33 33.60 -54.89
CA ALA A 464 11.87 33.63 -54.73
C ALA A 464 11.18 33.37 -56.08
N GLU A 465 10.33 32.35 -56.15
CA GLU A 465 9.50 32.04 -57.32
C GLU A 465 8.09 31.66 -56.91
N GLY A 466 7.08 32.41 -57.37
CA GLY A 466 5.68 32.16 -57.02
C GLY A 466 5.42 32.34 -55.51
N GLU A 467 4.98 31.27 -54.83
CA GLU A 467 4.76 31.24 -53.38
C GLU A 467 6.01 30.83 -52.58
N ALA A 468 7.08 30.39 -53.25
CA ALA A 468 8.34 30.04 -52.59
C ALA A 468 9.07 31.31 -52.14
N LYS A 469 9.53 31.32 -50.89
CA LYS A 469 10.35 32.40 -50.34
C LYS A 469 11.81 32.15 -50.68
N ALA A 470 12.54 33.23 -51.00
CA ALA A 470 13.98 33.16 -51.15
C ALA A 470 14.62 32.70 -49.84
N LYS A 471 15.69 31.91 -49.93
CA LYS A 471 16.48 31.41 -48.79
C LYS A 471 15.74 30.51 -47.80
N GLU A 472 14.67 29.86 -48.23
CA GLU A 472 13.92 28.90 -47.42
C GLU A 472 13.63 27.65 -48.25
N PHE A 473 13.80 26.47 -47.65
CA PHE A 473 13.25 25.24 -48.22
C PHE A 473 11.73 25.24 -48.08
N ALA A 474 11.04 24.79 -49.13
CA ALA A 474 9.58 24.77 -49.19
C ALA A 474 8.96 23.76 -48.21
N ASP A 475 9.60 22.60 -48.04
CA ASP A 475 9.16 21.50 -47.18
C ASP A 475 10.35 20.68 -46.67
N ALA A 476 10.07 19.69 -45.83
CA ALA A 476 11.08 18.79 -45.26
C ALA A 476 11.78 17.95 -46.34
N ASP A 477 11.08 17.55 -47.39
CA ASP A 477 11.64 16.76 -48.49
C ASP A 477 12.65 17.56 -49.30
N ALA A 478 12.38 18.85 -49.55
CA ALA A 478 13.32 19.76 -50.20
C ALA A 478 14.58 19.96 -49.35
N ALA A 479 14.42 20.13 -48.03
CA ALA A 479 15.55 20.26 -47.11
C ALA A 479 16.42 18.99 -47.06
N LEU A 480 15.79 17.80 -46.97
CA LEU A 480 16.52 16.52 -47.00
C LEU A 480 17.09 16.20 -48.39
N GLY A 481 16.42 16.62 -49.45
CA GLY A 481 16.91 16.55 -50.82
C GLY A 481 18.20 17.35 -51.01
N ALA A 482 18.31 18.54 -50.41
CA ALA A 482 19.54 19.34 -50.40
C ALA A 482 20.71 18.62 -49.71
N VAL A 483 20.43 17.67 -48.82
CA VAL A 483 21.45 16.83 -48.18
C VAL A 483 21.82 15.63 -49.06
N THR A 484 20.82 14.94 -49.62
CA THR A 484 20.94 13.55 -50.07
C THR A 484 20.85 13.31 -51.57
N THR A 485 20.38 14.29 -52.36
CA THR A 485 20.16 14.08 -53.80
C THR A 485 21.44 13.59 -54.47
N GLU A 486 21.33 12.52 -55.26
CA GLU A 486 22.48 11.97 -55.96
C GLU A 486 23.12 13.06 -56.83
N SER A 487 24.45 13.17 -56.80
CA SER A 487 25.29 14.15 -57.53
C SER A 487 25.15 15.64 -57.17
N THR A 488 24.05 16.08 -56.55
CA THR A 488 23.79 17.51 -56.28
C THR A 488 23.54 17.83 -54.80
N GLY A 489 23.18 16.83 -54.00
CA GLY A 489 23.05 16.97 -52.55
C GLY A 489 24.40 17.20 -51.88
N ALA A 490 24.37 17.88 -50.75
CA ALA A 490 25.56 18.31 -50.02
C ALA A 490 26.54 17.17 -49.71
N ILE A 491 26.05 15.95 -49.41
CA ILE A 491 26.91 14.77 -49.20
C ILE A 491 27.66 14.42 -50.49
N ALA A 492 26.96 14.34 -51.62
CA ALA A 492 27.56 14.00 -52.91
C ALA A 492 28.56 15.08 -53.38
N VAL A 493 28.21 16.35 -53.21
CA VAL A 493 29.07 17.50 -53.52
C VAL A 493 30.36 17.48 -52.69
N ARG A 494 30.24 17.25 -51.38
CA ARG A 494 31.38 17.07 -50.47
C ARG A 494 32.27 15.91 -50.92
N SER A 495 31.70 14.73 -51.13
CA SER A 495 32.45 13.54 -51.53
C SER A 495 33.13 13.72 -52.88
N ALA A 496 32.49 14.37 -53.86
CA ALA A 496 33.08 14.64 -55.16
C ALA A 496 34.30 15.57 -55.07
N PHE A 497 34.24 16.61 -54.23
CA PHE A 497 35.37 17.51 -53.99
C PHE A 497 36.56 16.78 -53.36
N ILE A 498 36.33 16.05 -52.27
CA ILE A 498 37.37 15.27 -51.58
C ILE A 498 37.98 14.23 -52.53
N ASN A 499 37.15 13.50 -53.29
CA ASN A 499 37.63 12.54 -54.28
C ASN A 499 38.44 13.21 -55.40
N GLY A 500 38.03 14.40 -55.87
CA GLY A 500 38.79 15.16 -56.85
C GLY A 500 40.20 15.52 -56.35
N VAL A 501 40.30 15.95 -55.09
CA VAL A 501 41.58 16.25 -54.44
C VAL A 501 42.41 14.96 -54.27
N ASN A 502 41.82 13.89 -53.75
CA ASN A 502 42.51 12.63 -53.53
C ASN A 502 42.94 11.96 -54.84
N THR A 503 42.20 12.11 -55.94
CA THR A 503 42.55 11.48 -57.23
C THR A 503 43.50 12.31 -58.10
N ALA A 504 43.88 13.51 -57.66
CA ALA A 504 44.85 14.35 -58.37
C ALA A 504 46.21 13.63 -58.53
N THR A 505 46.75 13.66 -59.74
CA THR A 505 48.02 12.97 -60.10
C THR A 505 49.19 13.92 -60.28
N ASP A 506 48.95 15.22 -60.23
CA ASP A 506 49.96 16.28 -60.34
C ASP A 506 49.42 17.61 -59.76
N ILE A 507 50.28 18.63 -59.68
CA ILE A 507 49.92 19.96 -59.17
C ILE A 507 48.83 20.63 -60.02
N ALA A 508 48.81 20.38 -61.33
CA ALA A 508 47.84 21.02 -62.23
C ALA A 508 46.41 20.47 -62.03
N THR A 509 46.29 19.15 -61.85
CA THR A 509 45.05 18.45 -61.50
C THR A 509 44.62 18.80 -60.09
N MET A 510 45.54 18.88 -59.12
CA MET A 510 45.24 19.34 -57.75
C MET A 510 44.68 20.77 -57.75
N ARG A 511 45.33 21.71 -58.46
CA ARG A 511 44.85 23.08 -58.60
C ARG A 511 43.44 23.13 -59.20
N THR A 512 43.15 22.25 -60.17
CA THR A 512 41.82 22.16 -60.79
C THR A 512 40.78 21.65 -59.79
N ALA A 513 41.11 20.62 -58.99
CA ALA A 513 40.22 20.07 -57.96
C ALA A 513 39.92 21.08 -56.83
N LEU A 514 40.93 21.83 -56.38
CA LEU A 514 40.79 22.85 -55.34
C LEU A 514 40.07 24.12 -55.81
N ASN A 515 40.01 24.38 -57.13
CA ASN A 515 39.40 25.58 -57.70
C ASN A 515 37.86 25.47 -57.73
N ASN A 516 37.27 25.36 -56.55
CA ASN A 516 35.83 25.30 -56.31
C ASN A 516 35.40 26.55 -55.51
N GLU A 517 34.63 27.43 -56.15
CA GLU A 517 34.19 28.71 -55.56
C GLU A 517 33.32 28.50 -54.31
N ASP A 518 32.48 27.47 -54.31
CA ASP A 518 31.50 27.23 -53.24
C ASP A 518 32.11 26.54 -52.02
N LEU A 519 33.03 25.59 -52.22
CA LEU A 519 33.61 24.77 -51.14
C LEU A 519 34.95 25.29 -50.64
N PHE A 520 35.72 25.97 -51.50
CA PHE A 520 37.03 26.51 -51.16
C PHE A 520 37.20 27.95 -51.70
N PRO A 521 36.32 28.90 -51.32
CA PRO A 521 36.35 30.27 -51.81
C PRO A 521 37.69 30.96 -51.53
N GLU A 522 38.36 30.63 -50.42
CA GLU A 522 39.66 31.19 -50.06
C GLU A 522 40.73 30.82 -51.10
N PHE A 523 40.72 29.58 -51.60
CA PHE A 523 41.60 29.16 -52.70
C PHE A 523 41.15 29.76 -54.03
N PHE A 524 39.84 29.81 -54.29
CA PHE A 524 39.29 30.35 -55.54
C PHE A 524 39.61 31.84 -55.75
N ALA A 525 39.69 32.62 -54.67
CA ALA A 525 39.99 34.05 -54.70
C ALA A 525 41.47 34.37 -54.99
N LEU A 526 42.38 33.40 -54.82
CA LEU A 526 43.81 33.59 -55.06
C LEU A 526 44.14 33.81 -56.54
N ASP A 527 45.26 34.48 -56.80
CA ASP A 527 45.78 34.58 -58.17
C ASP A 527 46.37 33.24 -58.67
N VAL A 528 46.69 33.17 -59.97
CA VAL A 528 47.18 31.91 -60.58
C VAL A 528 48.50 31.43 -59.96
N THR A 529 49.38 32.35 -59.54
CA THR A 529 50.66 32.03 -58.91
C THR A 529 50.41 31.45 -57.53
N GLU A 530 49.63 32.15 -56.70
CA GLU A 530 49.26 31.74 -55.35
C GLU A 530 48.48 30.42 -55.35
N LYS A 531 47.52 30.23 -56.26
CA LYS A 531 46.82 28.93 -56.44
C LYS A 531 47.78 27.79 -56.73
N THR A 532 48.85 28.06 -57.49
CA THR A 532 49.84 27.03 -57.83
C THR A 532 50.69 26.68 -56.61
N GLU A 533 51.13 27.66 -55.83
CA GLU A 533 51.86 27.45 -54.57
C GLU A 533 51.01 26.67 -53.55
N LYS A 534 49.74 27.05 -53.36
CA LYS A 534 48.84 26.38 -52.42
C LYS A 534 48.46 24.96 -52.87
N ALA A 535 48.26 24.73 -54.18
CA ALA A 535 48.02 23.39 -54.71
C ALA A 535 49.25 22.47 -54.55
N GLU A 536 50.47 23.01 -54.69
CA GLU A 536 51.69 22.26 -54.42
C GLU A 536 51.79 21.80 -52.96
N LEU A 537 51.42 22.65 -51.99
CA LEU A 537 51.38 22.27 -50.57
C LEU A 537 50.39 21.12 -50.30
N VAL A 538 49.17 21.22 -50.83
CA VAL A 538 48.14 20.17 -50.66
C VAL A 538 48.56 18.87 -51.34
N TYR A 539 49.14 18.95 -52.55
CA TYR A 539 49.63 17.77 -53.27
C TYR A 539 50.77 17.08 -52.53
N ASN A 540 51.72 17.83 -51.98
CA ASN A 540 52.81 17.27 -51.18
C ASN A 540 52.29 16.65 -49.87
N ALA A 541 51.30 17.27 -49.22
CA ALA A 541 50.65 16.69 -48.04
C ALA A 541 49.91 15.38 -48.36
N LEU A 542 49.22 15.31 -49.52
CA LEU A 542 48.60 14.07 -50.00
C LEU A 542 49.64 12.96 -50.25
N LEU A 543 50.77 13.30 -50.88
CA LEU A 543 51.86 12.32 -51.10
C LEU A 543 52.45 11.81 -49.78
N ALA A 544 52.59 12.69 -48.79
CA ALA A 544 53.07 12.30 -47.46
C ALA A 544 52.08 11.34 -46.77
N LEU A 545 50.79 11.67 -46.76
CA LEU A 545 49.74 10.79 -46.22
C LEU A 545 49.79 9.39 -46.85
N ARG A 546 49.97 9.32 -48.17
CA ARG A 546 50.05 8.05 -48.91
C ARG A 546 51.34 7.27 -48.71
N ALA A 547 52.42 7.94 -48.30
CA ALA A 547 53.71 7.31 -48.08
C ALA A 547 53.85 6.71 -46.67
N ASP A 548 53.02 7.16 -45.71
CA ASP A 548 53.05 6.71 -44.32
C ASP A 548 52.33 5.36 -44.08
N ASP A 549 51.58 4.84 -45.06
CA ASP A 549 50.90 3.53 -44.96
C ASP A 549 51.73 2.38 -45.57
N GLU A 550 52.32 1.54 -44.71
CA GLU A 550 53.06 0.33 -45.09
C GLU A 550 52.15 -0.92 -45.31
N GLY A 551 50.81 -0.77 -45.43
CA GLY A 551 49.91 -1.92 -45.66
C GLY A 551 48.47 -1.59 -46.12
N GLU A 552 48.07 -2.24 -47.23
CA GLU A 552 46.75 -2.40 -47.92
C GLU A 552 45.69 -1.27 -48.01
N GLU A 553 45.65 -0.26 -47.15
CA GLU A 553 44.80 0.93 -47.33
C GLU A 553 45.67 2.18 -47.55
N VAL A 554 45.30 3.00 -48.53
CA VAL A 554 46.03 4.22 -48.87
C VAL A 554 45.37 5.37 -48.12
N SER A 555 46.04 5.94 -47.11
CA SER A 555 45.57 7.14 -46.42
C SER A 555 45.35 8.30 -47.39
N ASN A 556 44.20 8.94 -47.25
CA ASN A 556 43.73 10.05 -48.08
C ASN A 556 43.18 11.16 -47.17
N PHE A 557 42.92 12.34 -47.71
CA PHE A 557 42.16 13.35 -46.97
C PHE A 557 40.73 12.85 -46.74
N GLU A 558 40.24 12.98 -45.51
CA GLU A 558 38.88 12.57 -45.13
C GLU A 558 37.95 13.78 -45.04
N THR A 559 38.50 14.99 -44.86
CA THR A 559 37.73 16.22 -44.61
C THR A 559 38.19 17.40 -45.45
N ILE A 560 37.27 18.34 -45.71
CA ILE A 560 37.60 19.62 -46.35
C ILE A 560 38.50 20.44 -45.42
N ALA A 561 38.31 20.35 -44.10
CA ALA A 561 39.16 21.03 -43.12
C ALA A 561 40.63 20.62 -43.21
N GLU A 562 40.94 19.32 -43.38
CA GLU A 562 42.30 18.86 -43.60
C GLU A 562 42.90 19.41 -44.90
N ILE A 563 42.10 19.47 -45.96
CA ILE A 563 42.52 20.03 -47.26
C ILE A 563 42.85 21.53 -47.11
N LYS A 564 41.99 22.29 -46.40
CA LYS A 564 42.23 23.71 -46.09
C LYS A 564 43.48 23.90 -45.24
N ALA A 565 43.65 23.09 -44.20
CA ALA A 565 44.83 23.11 -43.35
C ALA A 565 46.12 22.79 -44.13
N ALA A 566 46.08 21.82 -45.05
CA ALA A 566 47.21 21.47 -45.91
C ALA A 566 47.57 22.61 -46.88
N ALA A 567 46.57 23.36 -47.36
CA ALA A 567 46.81 24.59 -48.12
C ALA A 567 47.29 25.75 -47.23
N GLY A 568 47.14 25.68 -45.91
CA GLY A 568 47.37 26.80 -45.00
C GLY A 568 46.49 28.00 -45.35
N LEU A 569 45.20 27.74 -45.52
CA LEU A 569 44.14 28.71 -45.82
C LEU A 569 42.99 28.59 -44.83
#